data_AF-A0A649UZ33-F1
#
_entry.id   AF-A0A649UZ33-F1
#
_cell.length_a   1.000
_cell.length_b   1.000
_cell.length_c   1.000
_cell.angle_alpha   90.00
_cell.angle_beta   90.00
_cell.angle_gamma   90.00
#
_symmetry.space_group_name_H-M   'P 1'
#
loop_
_entity.id
_entity.type
_entity.pdbx_description
1 polymer ?
#
loop_
_entity_poly.entity_id
_entity_poly.type
_entity_poly.pdbx_seq_one_letter_code
_entity_poly.pdbx_strand_id
1 'polypeptide(L)'
;DNANKLLGLLPLPVNSFDLALLTNASRARCSLGEISNALESVWGRHNPSQELVSGAYKGEFTSKDAKTELSNINNLVDGFSKKTGRRPRIMVAKMGQDGHDRGAKVVATG
;
A
#
# COMPACT_ATOMS: atom_id res chain seq x y z
N ASP A 1 -7.84 -10.16 -28.18
CA ASP A 1 -7.36 -10.92 -27.00
C ASP A 1 -7.85 -12.35 -26.98
N ASN A 2 -6.92 -13.29 -27.12
CA ASN A 2 -7.19 -14.73 -27.00
C ASN A 2 -7.63 -15.13 -25.58
N ALA A 3 -7.13 -14.45 -24.56
CA ALA A 3 -7.58 -14.63 -23.17
C ALA A 3 -9.06 -14.26 -23.01
N ASN A 4 -9.50 -13.11 -23.54
CA ASN A 4 -10.92 -12.72 -23.52
C ASN A 4 -11.80 -13.65 -24.38
N LYS A 5 -11.27 -14.31 -25.42
CA LYS A 5 -12.03 -15.32 -26.17
C LYS A 5 -12.18 -16.64 -25.41
N LEU A 6 -11.19 -17.02 -24.61
CA LEU A 6 -11.21 -18.25 -23.81
C LEU A 6 -11.92 -18.08 -22.46
N LEU A 7 -11.84 -16.88 -21.88
CA LEU A 7 -12.43 -16.54 -20.59
C LEU A 7 -13.78 -15.80 -20.74
N GLY A 8 -13.99 -15.05 -21.82
CA GLY A 8 -15.16 -14.19 -22.03
C GLY A 8 -16.36 -14.84 -22.73
N LEU A 9 -16.38 -16.17 -22.90
CA LEU A 9 -17.57 -16.91 -23.37
C LEU A 9 -18.41 -17.51 -22.25
N LEU A 10 -17.96 -17.43 -21.00
CA LEU A 10 -18.76 -17.76 -19.83
C LEU A 10 -18.84 -16.50 -18.97
N PRO A 11 -20.04 -15.96 -18.67
CA PRO A 11 -20.16 -14.98 -17.61
C PRO A 11 -19.74 -15.71 -16.35
N LEU A 12 -18.49 -15.55 -15.92
CA LEU A 12 -18.06 -16.05 -14.63
C LEU A 12 -18.92 -15.32 -13.60
N PRO A 13 -19.81 -16.00 -12.86
CA PRO A 13 -20.48 -15.33 -11.76
C PRO A 13 -19.43 -14.69 -10.87
N VAL A 14 -19.72 -13.50 -10.36
CA VAL A 14 -18.83 -12.73 -9.48
C VAL A 14 -18.32 -13.57 -8.29
N ASN A 15 -19.04 -14.66 -7.97
CA ASN A 15 -18.77 -15.58 -6.86
C ASN A 15 -18.16 -16.93 -7.27
N SER A 16 -17.68 -17.11 -8.50
CA SER A 16 -17.07 -18.37 -8.94
C SER A 16 -15.72 -18.17 -9.63
N PHE A 17 -14.73 -18.94 -9.20
CA PHE A 17 -13.38 -18.99 -9.77
C PHE A 17 -13.09 -20.42 -10.25
N ASP A 18 -12.66 -20.58 -11.50
CA ASP A 18 -12.34 -21.89 -12.09
C ASP A 18 -10.90 -21.93 -12.60
N LEU A 19 -10.07 -22.74 -11.94
CA LEU A 19 -8.67 -22.95 -12.29
C LEU A 19 -8.49 -23.70 -13.62
N ALA A 20 -9.47 -24.51 -14.03
CA ALA A 20 -9.40 -25.25 -15.29
C ALA A 20 -9.40 -24.29 -16.50
N LEU A 21 -10.17 -23.21 -16.43
CA LEU A 21 -10.17 -22.15 -17.46
C LEU A 21 -8.81 -21.44 -17.55
N LEU A 22 -8.18 -21.14 -16.41
CA LEU A 22 -6.85 -20.52 -16.37
C LEU A 22 -5.77 -21.44 -16.95
N THR A 23 -5.87 -22.75 -16.68
CA THR A 23 -4.97 -23.77 -17.22
C THR A 23 -5.10 -23.86 -18.75
N ASN A 24 -6.33 -23.79 -19.28
CA ASN A 24 -6.57 -23.76 -20.72
C ASN A 24 -6.04 -22.48 -21.38
N ALA A 25 -6.22 -21.31 -20.75
CA ALA A 25 -5.65 -20.04 -21.22
C ALA A 25 -4.11 -20.09 -21.26
N SER A 26 -3.49 -20.68 -20.24
CA SER A 26 -2.04 -20.88 -20.17
C SER A 26 -1.55 -21.84 -21.26
N ARG A 27 -2.28 -22.95 -21.51
CA ARG A 27 -1.99 -23.89 -22.61
C ARG A 27 -2.10 -23.21 -23.98
N ALA A 28 -3.04 -22.28 -24.14
CA ALA A 28 -3.19 -21.44 -25.32
C ALA A 28 -2.16 -20.29 -25.42
N ARG A 29 -1.09 -20.32 -24.59
CA ARG A 29 0.00 -19.33 -24.56
C ARG A 29 -0.43 -17.91 -24.20
N CYS A 30 -1.55 -17.73 -23.49
CA CYS A 30 -1.87 -16.44 -22.89
C CYS A 30 -0.85 -16.12 -21.80
N SER A 31 -0.39 -14.88 -21.74
CA SER A 31 0.52 -14.38 -20.71
C SER A 31 -0.19 -14.21 -19.37
N LEU A 32 0.60 -14.13 -18.29
CA LEU A 32 0.09 -13.83 -16.95
C LEU A 32 -0.70 -12.52 -16.93
N GLY A 33 -0.21 -11.48 -17.62
CA GLY A 33 -0.88 -10.19 -17.69
C GLY A 33 -2.24 -10.25 -18.39
N GLU A 34 -2.36 -10.97 -19.51
CA GLU A 34 -3.64 -11.13 -20.21
C GLU A 34 -4.67 -11.88 -19.37
N ILE A 35 -4.22 -12.94 -18.68
CA ILE A 35 -5.09 -13.71 -17.78
C ILE A 35 -5.51 -12.83 -16.60
N SER A 36 -4.58 -12.14 -15.94
CA SER A 36 -4.89 -11.24 -14.83
C SER A 36 -5.82 -10.09 -15.23
N ASN A 37 -5.62 -9.47 -16.40
CA ASN A 37 -6.47 -8.39 -16.89
C ASN A 37 -7.90 -8.87 -17.18
N ALA A 38 -8.06 -10.08 -17.72
CA ALA A 38 -9.39 -10.66 -17.95
C ALA A 38 -10.15 -10.86 -16.62
N LEU A 39 -9.47 -11.35 -15.58
CA LEU A 39 -10.04 -11.49 -14.24
C LEU A 39 -10.34 -10.13 -13.59
N GLU A 40 -9.44 -9.15 -13.76
CA GLU A 40 -9.61 -7.78 -13.29
C GLU A 40 -10.85 -7.09 -13.88
N SER A 41 -11.25 -7.42 -15.11
CA SER A 41 -12.46 -6.85 -15.74
C SER A 41 -13.76 -7.20 -15.03
N VAL A 42 -13.79 -8.30 -14.26
CA VAL A 42 -14.97 -8.77 -13.52
C VAL A 42 -14.90 -8.40 -12.03
N TRP A 43 -13.72 -8.55 -11.41
CA TRP A 43 -13.56 -8.35 -9.95
C TRP A 43 -12.95 -7.00 -9.56
N GLY A 44 -12.27 -6.32 -10.48
CA GLY A 44 -11.48 -5.12 -10.19
C GLY A 44 -10.20 -5.40 -9.38
N ARG A 45 -9.53 -4.33 -8.95
CA ARG A 45 -8.37 -4.39 -8.04
C ARG A 45 -8.75 -3.95 -6.63
N HIS A 46 -8.24 -4.69 -5.65
CA HIS A 46 -8.38 -4.29 -4.25
C HIS A 46 -7.60 -2.99 -4.00
N ASN A 47 -8.28 -1.99 -3.41
CA ASN A 47 -7.66 -0.78 -2.91
C ASN A 47 -7.73 -0.77 -1.37
N PRO A 48 -6.60 -0.95 -0.67
CA PRO A 48 -6.61 -1.04 0.79
C PRO A 48 -6.89 0.32 1.44
N SER A 49 -7.82 0.37 2.39
CA SER A 49 -7.99 1.51 3.29
C SER A 49 -6.86 1.51 4.34
N GLN A 50 -6.15 2.62 4.50
CA GLN A 50 -5.09 2.73 5.51
C GLN A 50 -5.57 3.52 6.73
N GLU A 51 -5.53 2.89 7.90
CA GLU A 51 -5.68 3.56 9.20
C GLU A 51 -4.30 3.85 9.78
N LEU A 52 -4.06 5.11 10.19
CA LEU A 52 -2.79 5.54 10.77
C LEU A 52 -2.87 5.47 12.30
N VAL A 53 -1.99 4.66 12.91
CA VAL A 53 -1.89 4.52 14.38
C VAL A 53 -1.01 5.62 14.95
N SER A 54 -1.58 6.69 15.48
CA SER A 54 -0.81 7.82 16.05
C SER A 54 -0.38 7.58 17.50
N GLY A 55 0.85 7.98 17.84
CA GLY A 55 1.29 8.17 19.23
C GLY A 55 1.80 6.92 19.96
N ALA A 56 1.75 5.75 19.33
CA ALA A 56 2.29 4.51 19.90
C ALA A 56 3.81 4.63 20.18
N TYR A 57 4.57 5.22 19.25
CA TYR A 57 6.02 5.40 19.41
C TYR A 57 6.35 6.32 20.58
N LYS A 58 5.72 7.50 20.65
CA LYS A 58 5.88 8.42 21.80
C LYS A 58 5.49 7.79 23.13
N GLY A 59 4.47 6.91 23.13
CA GLY A 59 4.02 6.20 24.32
C GLY A 59 5.03 5.19 24.87
N GLU A 60 5.78 4.52 23.98
CA GLU A 60 6.81 3.55 24.35
C GLU A 60 8.18 4.20 24.63
N PHE A 61 8.46 5.36 24.00
CA PHE A 61 9.74 6.06 24.08
C PHE A 61 9.88 6.89 25.38
N THR A 62 10.02 6.20 26.53
CA THR A 62 9.81 6.81 27.87
C THR A 62 11.05 7.02 28.74
N SER A 63 12.24 6.57 28.31
CA SER A 63 13.47 6.73 29.09
C SER A 63 13.83 8.21 29.35
N LYS A 64 14.64 8.49 30.39
CA LYS A 64 15.00 9.88 30.72
C LYS A 64 15.80 10.55 29.60
N ASP A 65 16.68 9.81 28.96
CA ASP A 65 17.46 10.28 27.81
C ASP A 65 16.54 10.52 26.60
N ALA A 66 15.60 9.59 26.35
CA ALA A 66 14.59 9.71 25.30
C ALA A 66 13.72 10.97 25.44
N LYS A 67 13.29 11.33 26.65
CA LYS A 67 12.50 12.55 26.88
C LYS A 67 13.28 13.82 26.56
N THR A 68 14.56 13.85 26.89
CA THR A 68 15.44 14.99 26.62
C THR A 68 15.66 15.15 25.11
N GLU A 69 15.91 14.05 24.42
CA GLU A 69 16.06 14.02 22.96
C GLU A 69 14.77 14.48 22.24
N LEU A 70 13.61 13.95 22.65
CA LEU A 70 12.32 14.33 22.07
C LEU A 70 12.02 15.82 22.26
N SER A 71 12.35 16.38 23.43
CA SER A 71 12.21 17.81 23.71
C SER A 71 13.07 18.66 22.78
N ASN A 72 14.34 18.26 22.56
CA ASN A 72 15.24 18.96 21.66
C ASN A 72 14.72 18.95 20.21
N ILE A 73 14.22 17.81 19.73
CA ILE A 73 13.64 17.69 18.39
C ILE A 73 12.41 18.59 18.24
N ASN A 74 11.51 18.60 19.23
CA ASN A 74 10.33 19.48 19.21
C ASN A 74 10.72 20.96 19.13
N ASN A 75 11.74 21.39 19.89
CA ASN A 75 12.24 22.76 19.83
C ASN A 75 12.77 23.14 18.44
N LEU A 76 13.44 22.21 17.75
CA LEU A 76 13.91 22.42 16.37
C LEU A 76 12.74 22.56 15.38
N VAL A 77 11.72 21.70 15.51
CA VAL A 77 10.51 21.74 14.68
C VAL A 77 9.73 23.05 14.89
N ASP A 78 9.63 23.50 16.13
CA ASP A 78 8.99 24.77 16.47
C ASP A 78 9.79 25.97 15.95
N GLY A 79 11.11 25.94 16.07
CA GLY A 79 12.00 26.94 15.48
C GLY A 79 11.84 27.04 13.96
N PHE A 80 11.79 25.90 13.27
CA PHE A 80 11.49 25.86 11.83
C PHE A 80 10.12 26.47 11.52
N SER A 81 9.12 26.12 12.32
CA SER A 81 7.74 26.59 12.10
C SER A 81 7.62 28.10 12.28
N LYS A 82 8.25 28.66 13.30
CA LYS A 82 8.31 30.12 13.53
C LYS A 82 9.04 30.83 12.39
N LYS A 83 10.10 30.23 11.85
CA LYS A 83 10.91 30.82 10.76
C LYS A 83 10.21 30.77 9.41
N THR A 84 9.44 29.71 9.13
CA THR A 84 8.87 29.44 7.79
C THR A 84 7.35 29.62 7.71
N GLY A 85 6.69 29.91 8.83
CA GLY A 85 5.24 30.10 8.91
C GLY A 85 4.43 28.80 8.85
N ARG A 86 5.07 27.63 8.86
CA ARG A 86 4.39 26.32 8.77
C ARG A 86 5.22 25.20 9.38
N ARG A 87 4.55 24.13 9.81
CA ARG A 87 5.23 22.88 10.22
C ARG A 87 5.99 22.25 9.05
N PRO A 88 7.10 21.54 9.30
CA PRO A 88 7.73 20.71 8.28
C PRO A 88 6.73 19.65 7.81
N ARG A 89 6.72 19.36 6.51
CA ARG A 89 5.86 18.34 5.89
C ARG A 89 6.75 17.39 5.11
N ILE A 90 6.56 16.10 5.32
CA ILE A 90 7.27 15.02 4.63
C ILE A 90 6.25 14.10 3.98
N MET A 91 6.55 13.61 2.78
CA MET A 91 5.76 12.59 2.10
C MET A 91 6.52 11.26 2.18
N VAL A 92 5.97 10.30 2.93
CA VAL A 92 6.49 8.94 2.97
C VAL A 92 5.74 8.14 1.92
N ALA A 93 6.42 7.75 0.85
CA ALA A 93 5.80 7.09 -0.31
C ALA A 93 6.52 5.78 -0.67
N LYS A 94 5.76 4.85 -1.26
CA LYS A 94 6.28 3.62 -1.89
C LYS A 94 6.14 3.76 -3.40
N MET A 95 7.12 3.26 -4.14
CA MET A 95 7.13 3.29 -5.60
C MET A 95 7.12 1.87 -6.15
N GLY A 96 6.39 1.66 -7.25
CA GLY A 96 6.29 0.36 -7.89
C GLY A 96 5.48 -0.65 -7.07
N GLN A 97 5.88 -1.92 -7.16
CA GLN A 97 5.19 -3.06 -6.53
C GLN A 97 5.66 -3.36 -5.10
N ASP A 98 6.49 -2.50 -4.52
CA ASP A 98 7.10 -2.76 -3.21
C ASP A 98 6.08 -2.62 -2.07
N GLY A 99 5.68 -3.76 -1.52
CA GLY A 99 4.73 -3.86 -0.41
C GLY A 99 5.33 -3.72 0.99
N HIS A 100 6.65 -3.52 1.15
CA HIS A 100 7.25 -3.39 2.49
C HIS A 100 6.91 -2.04 3.12
N ASP A 101 5.85 -1.98 3.93
CA ASP A 101 5.33 -0.74 4.49
C ASP A 101 5.57 -0.56 6.01
N ARG A 102 6.06 -1.60 6.71
CA ARG A 102 6.28 -1.56 8.18
C ARG A 102 7.12 -0.36 8.63
N GLY A 103 8.29 -0.17 8.04
CA GLY A 103 9.18 0.95 8.40
C GLY A 103 8.60 2.31 8.03
N ALA A 104 7.93 2.39 6.87
CA ALA A 104 7.26 3.61 6.41
C ALA A 104 6.14 4.03 7.38
N LYS A 105 5.34 3.06 7.85
CA LYS A 105 4.28 3.30 8.83
C LYS A 105 4.84 3.82 10.16
N VAL A 106 5.90 3.19 10.68
CA VAL A 106 6.55 3.63 11.94
C VAL A 106 7.08 5.06 11.82
N VAL A 107 7.71 5.42 10.71
CA VAL A 107 8.21 6.79 10.50
C VAL A 107 7.07 7.79 10.33
N ALA A 108 5.96 7.40 9.68
CA ALA A 108 4.83 8.28 9.44
C ALA A 108 3.97 8.53 10.68
N THR A 109 3.91 7.58 11.62
CA THR A 109 3.05 7.67 12.81
C THR A 109 3.77 7.80 14.15
N GLY A 110 5.10 7.72 14.11
CA GLY A 110 5.98 7.84 15.27
C GLY A 110 5.95 9.20 15.96
#